data_AF-A0A3M1QP32-F1
#
_entry.id   AF-A0A3M1QP32-F1
#
_cell.length_a   1.000
_cell.length_b   1.000
_cell.length_c   1.000
_cell.angle_alpha   90.00
_cell.angle_beta   90.00
_cell.angle_gamma   90.00
#
_symmetry.space_group_name_H-M   'P 1'
#
loop_
_entity.id
_entity.type
_entity.pdbx_description
1 polymer ?
#
loop_
_entity_poly.entity_id
_entity_poly.type
_entity_poly.pdbx_seq_one_letter_code
_entity_poly.pdbx_strand_id
1 'polypeptide(L)'
;MIYEIHLYVPKTGRLTPLMMEWLFEYGLSDAPEMYWPVRRVKPKSLARLLLAFDNALVPQPGPGGDVELHHPDENLDLLLYIHDRGVIIFFPYMAYSVLSQIVVRIAYTYIRFLYDNGGFWSFDPQLNVISYADDFQSIDDTIALMDAIMPRLLTD
;
A
#
# COMPACT_ATOMS: atom_id res chain seq x y z
N MET A 1 0.85 4.57 -15.80
CA MET A 1 0.75 3.21 -15.25
C MET A 1 0.16 3.33 -13.87
N ILE A 2 -0.71 2.41 -13.44
CA ILE A 2 -1.15 2.37 -12.05
C ILE A 2 -0.07 1.64 -11.26
N TYR A 3 0.51 2.32 -10.27
CA TYR A 3 1.44 1.78 -9.30
C TYR A 3 0.66 1.26 -8.09
N GLU A 4 1.16 0.22 -7.44
CA GLU A 4 0.53 -0.35 -6.27
C GLU A 4 1.55 -0.60 -5.16
N ILE A 5 1.19 -0.28 -3.92
CA ILE A 5 2.00 -0.63 -2.73
C ILE A 5 1.11 -1.40 -1.78
N HIS A 6 1.55 -2.58 -1.40
CA HIS A 6 0.80 -3.48 -0.54
C HIS A 6 1.22 -3.29 0.92
N LEU A 7 0.26 -3.17 1.82
CA LEU A 7 0.49 -2.94 3.24
C LEU A 7 -0.13 -4.07 4.06
N TYR A 8 0.71 -4.71 4.86
CA TYR A 8 0.32 -5.87 5.67
C TYR A 8 0.75 -5.74 7.13
N VAL A 9 -0.02 -6.35 8.04
CA VAL A 9 0.38 -6.47 9.45
C VAL A 9 0.84 -7.90 9.74
N PRO A 10 2.15 -8.19 9.77
CA PRO A 10 2.66 -9.53 9.99
C PRO A 10 2.35 -10.03 11.41
N LYS A 11 1.96 -11.31 11.55
CA LYS A 11 1.71 -11.92 12.87
C LYS A 11 2.96 -11.98 13.75
N THR A 12 4.12 -12.15 13.11
CA THR A 12 5.45 -12.21 13.73
C THR A 12 6.04 -10.85 14.10
N GLY A 13 5.39 -9.75 13.70
CA GLY A 13 5.91 -8.39 13.85
C GLY A 13 6.89 -7.95 12.76
N ARG A 14 7.28 -8.85 11.85
CA ARG A 14 8.12 -8.53 10.69
C ARG A 14 7.63 -9.23 9.42
N LEU A 15 7.51 -8.47 8.34
CA LEU A 15 7.17 -9.01 7.03
C LEU A 15 8.43 -9.61 6.39
N THR A 16 8.33 -10.82 5.85
CA THR A 16 9.46 -11.54 5.25
C THR A 16 9.16 -11.93 3.80
N PRO A 17 10.18 -12.17 2.97
CA PRO A 17 9.98 -12.62 1.59
C PRO A 17 9.12 -13.89 1.50
N LEU A 18 9.34 -14.89 2.36
CA LEU A 18 8.54 -16.12 2.39
C LEU A 18 7.06 -15.84 2.71
N MET A 19 6.77 -14.86 3.57
CA MET A 19 5.38 -14.46 3.82
C MET A 19 4.76 -13.83 2.58
N MET A 20 5.52 -13.03 1.82
CA MET A 20 5.06 -12.44 0.57
C MET A 20 4.82 -13.50 -0.49
N GLU A 21 5.77 -14.42 -0.70
CA GLU A 21 5.59 -15.58 -1.59
C GLU A 21 4.30 -16.33 -1.25
N TRP A 22 4.08 -16.61 0.04
CA TRP A 22 2.85 -17.26 0.50
C TRP A 22 1.60 -16.42 0.17
N LEU A 23 1.63 -15.10 0.38
CA LEU A 23 0.49 -14.21 0.09
C LEU A 23 0.18 -14.14 -1.41
N PHE A 24 1.19 -14.16 -2.27
CA PHE A 24 0.99 -14.19 -3.72
C PHE A 24 0.45 -15.54 -4.20
N GLU A 25 0.92 -16.64 -3.62
CA GLU A 25 0.49 -17.98 -4.02
C GLU A 25 -0.89 -18.34 -3.45
N TYR A 26 -1.18 -17.95 -2.20
CA TYR A 26 -2.34 -18.41 -1.44
C TYR A 26 -3.28 -17.28 -0.96
N GLY A 27 -3.05 -16.03 -1.35
CA GLY A 27 -3.83 -14.87 -0.88
C GLY A 27 -5.31 -14.86 -1.28
N LEU A 28 -5.72 -15.72 -2.23
CA LEU A 28 -7.12 -15.94 -2.63
C LEU A 28 -7.69 -17.26 -2.10
N SER A 29 -6.93 -18.00 -1.29
CA SER A 29 -7.36 -19.30 -0.77
C SER A 29 -8.25 -19.18 0.47
N ASP A 30 -9.09 -20.18 0.70
CA ASP A 30 -9.87 -20.35 1.94
C ASP A 30 -9.03 -20.99 3.07
N ALA A 31 -7.70 -20.77 3.07
CA ALA A 31 -6.82 -21.35 4.07
C ALA A 31 -7.25 -20.96 5.49
N PRO A 32 -7.19 -21.90 6.47
CA PRO A 32 -7.52 -21.60 7.85
C PRO A 32 -6.69 -20.45 8.42
N GLU A 33 -7.30 -19.63 9.28
CA GLU A 33 -6.69 -18.40 9.83
C GLU A 33 -5.31 -18.63 10.46
N MET A 34 -5.05 -19.80 11.05
CA MET A 34 -3.75 -20.12 11.65
C MET A 34 -2.58 -20.12 10.66
N TYR A 35 -2.84 -20.36 9.37
CA TYR A 35 -1.82 -20.43 8.33
C TYR A 35 -1.53 -19.08 7.67
N TRP A 36 -2.43 -18.11 7.83
CA TRP A 36 -2.22 -16.77 7.29
C TRP A 36 -1.02 -16.11 8.00
N PRO A 37 -0.01 -15.62 7.26
CA PRO A 37 1.16 -14.97 7.86
C PRO A 37 0.86 -13.56 8.41
N VAL A 38 -0.24 -12.95 7.97
CA VAL A 38 -0.67 -11.60 8.33
C VAL A 38 -1.94 -11.63 9.17
N ARG A 39 -2.12 -10.60 9.99
CA ARG A 39 -3.30 -10.44 10.84
C ARG A 39 -4.50 -10.05 9.98
N ARG A 40 -5.68 -10.52 10.37
CA ARG A 40 -6.92 -10.04 9.78
C ARG A 40 -7.20 -8.60 10.22
N VAL A 41 -7.56 -7.76 9.26
CA VAL A 41 -7.96 -6.37 9.45
C VAL A 41 -9.49 -6.29 9.45
N LYS A 42 -10.05 -5.29 10.14
CA LYS A 42 -11.48 -4.95 10.05
C LYS A 42 -11.63 -3.75 9.10
N PRO A 43 -12.00 -3.93 7.81
CA PRO A 43 -11.91 -2.86 6.81
C PRO A 43 -12.62 -1.58 7.23
N LYS A 44 -13.87 -1.68 7.71
CA LYS A 44 -14.65 -0.52 8.18
C LYS A 44 -14.03 0.20 9.39
N SER A 45 -13.38 -0.53 10.29
CA SER A 45 -12.72 0.10 11.44
C SER A 45 -11.45 0.82 11.02
N LEU A 46 -10.67 0.22 10.12
CA LEU A 46 -9.47 0.85 9.58
C LEU A 46 -9.81 2.06 8.71
N ALA A 47 -10.85 1.96 7.90
CA ALA A 47 -11.35 3.08 7.10
C ALA A 47 -11.74 4.28 7.95
N ARG A 48 -12.40 4.06 9.11
CA ARG A 48 -12.71 5.15 10.05
C ARG A 48 -11.46 5.80 10.64
N LEU A 49 -10.42 5.01 10.91
CA LEU A 49 -9.15 5.53 11.42
C LEU A 49 -8.46 6.40 10.35
N LEU A 50 -8.47 5.96 9.10
CA LEU A 50 -7.96 6.75 7.96
C LEU A 50 -8.79 8.02 7.70
N LEU A 51 -10.12 7.95 7.76
CA LEU A 51 -11.01 9.11 7.65
C LEU A 51 -10.85 10.11 8.80
N ALA A 52 -10.45 9.65 9.98
CA ALA A 52 -10.14 10.52 11.11
C ALA A 52 -8.77 11.21 10.95
N PHE A 53 -7.86 10.58 10.23
CA PHE A 53 -6.55 11.13 9.87
C PHE A 53 -6.66 12.13 8.70
N ASP A 54 -7.34 11.74 7.63
CA ASP A 54 -7.66 12.59 6.48
C ASP A 54 -9.17 12.54 6.22
N ASN A 55 -9.84 13.63 6.61
CA ASN A 55 -11.29 13.77 6.48
C ASN A 55 -11.76 14.15 5.06
N ALA A 56 -10.82 14.41 4.14
CA ALA A 56 -11.12 14.77 2.77
C ALA A 56 -11.29 13.53 1.87
N LEU A 57 -10.82 12.37 2.33
CA LEU A 57 -11.00 11.09 1.65
C LEU A 57 -12.49 10.77 1.43
N VAL A 58 -12.81 10.29 0.24
CA VAL A 58 -14.17 9.94 -0.18
C VAL A 58 -14.35 8.42 -0.08
N PRO A 59 -15.16 7.92 0.88
CA PRO A 59 -15.35 6.49 1.06
C PRO A 59 -16.33 5.91 0.05
N GLN A 60 -15.98 4.76 -0.52
CA GLN A 60 -16.81 3.99 -1.44
C GLN A 60 -16.83 2.50 -1.00
N PRO A 61 -17.93 1.77 -1.27
CA PRO A 61 -18.00 0.34 -0.98
C PRO A 61 -17.14 -0.45 -1.97
N GLY A 62 -16.22 -1.28 -1.47
CA GLY A 62 -15.50 -2.27 -2.25
C GLY A 62 -16.22 -3.63 -2.30
N PRO A 63 -15.68 -4.62 -3.03
CA PRO A 63 -16.22 -5.97 -3.09
C PRO A 63 -16.09 -6.68 -1.73
N GLY A 64 -16.95 -7.66 -1.44
CA GLY A 64 -16.77 -8.55 -0.27
C GLY A 64 -16.83 -7.87 1.11
N GLY A 65 -17.25 -6.60 1.20
CA GLY A 65 -17.24 -5.84 2.46
C GLY A 65 -15.98 -5.01 2.68
N ASP A 66 -15.12 -4.94 1.66
CA ASP A 66 -13.95 -4.06 1.58
C ASP A 66 -14.38 -2.59 1.47
N VAL A 67 -13.41 -1.69 1.63
CA VAL A 67 -13.65 -0.24 1.59
C VAL A 67 -12.60 0.41 0.70
N GLU A 68 -13.06 1.28 -0.18
CA GLU A 68 -12.21 2.13 -1.00
C GLU A 68 -12.23 3.55 -0.42
N LEU A 69 -11.07 4.15 -0.22
CA LEU A 69 -10.95 5.57 0.14
C LEU A 69 -10.23 6.30 -1.00
N HIS A 70 -10.98 7.13 -1.71
CA HIS A 70 -10.49 7.90 -2.85
C HIS A 70 -10.00 9.27 -2.40
N HIS A 71 -8.87 9.72 -2.91
CA HIS A 71 -8.45 11.11 -2.76
C HIS A 71 -9.45 12.04 -3.48
N PRO A 72 -9.85 13.18 -2.91
CA PRO A 72 -10.89 14.04 -3.49
C PRO A 72 -10.47 14.73 -4.81
N ASP A 73 -9.17 14.85 -5.05
CA ASP A 73 -8.65 15.38 -6.32
C ASP A 73 -8.49 14.23 -7.34
N GLU A 74 -9.38 14.22 -8.34
CA GLU A 74 -9.39 13.25 -9.44
C GLU A 74 -8.10 13.25 -10.27
N ASN A 75 -7.32 14.34 -10.27
CA ASN A 75 -6.04 14.38 -10.99
C ASN A 75 -4.95 13.57 -10.30
N LEU A 76 -5.08 13.32 -8.98
CA LEU A 76 -4.13 12.51 -8.24
C LEU A 76 -4.43 11.02 -8.38
N ASP A 77 -5.68 10.65 -8.66
CA ASP A 77 -6.16 9.26 -8.87
C ASP A 77 -5.57 8.28 -7.82
N LEU A 78 -5.51 8.75 -6.56
CA LEU A 78 -4.95 8.02 -5.44
C LEU A 78 -6.06 7.33 -4.66
N LEU A 79 -5.94 6.02 -4.49
CA LEU A 79 -6.92 5.15 -3.88
C LEU A 79 -6.27 4.29 -2.80
N LEU A 80 -6.86 4.27 -1.60
CA LEU A 80 -6.56 3.29 -0.57
C LEU A 80 -7.64 2.20 -0.58
N TYR A 81 -7.30 1.03 -1.09
CA TYR A 81 -8.16 -0.15 -1.08
C TYR A 81 -7.93 -0.97 0.19
N ILE A 82 -8.93 -1.05 1.04
CA ILE A 82 -8.86 -1.68 2.35
C ILE A 82 -9.62 -3.00 2.32
N HIS A 83 -8.91 -4.11 2.49
CA HIS A 83 -9.47 -5.45 2.53
C HIS A 83 -9.15 -6.16 3.83
N ASP A 84 -9.66 -7.38 4.01
CA ASP A 84 -9.56 -8.08 5.29
C ASP A 84 -8.15 -8.59 5.64
N ARG A 85 -7.17 -8.48 4.73
CA ARG A 85 -5.76 -8.83 4.96
C ARG A 85 -4.81 -7.65 4.98
N GLY A 86 -5.21 -6.48 4.51
CA GLY A 86 -4.30 -5.36 4.35
C GLY A 86 -4.91 -4.13 3.69
N VAL A 87 -4.03 -3.24 3.25
CA VAL A 87 -4.36 -2.07 2.45
C VAL A 87 -3.50 -2.12 1.18
N ILE A 88 -4.07 -1.80 0.03
CA ILE A 88 -3.32 -1.58 -1.19
C ILE A 88 -3.50 -0.11 -1.56
N ILE A 89 -2.40 0.61 -1.76
CA ILE A 89 -2.43 1.99 -2.23
C ILE A 89 -2.19 1.96 -3.74
N PHE A 90 -3.19 2.40 -4.50
CA PHE A 90 -3.10 2.58 -5.95
C PHE A 90 -2.89 4.05 -6.28
N PHE A 91 -2.01 4.32 -7.23
CA PHE A 91 -1.81 5.69 -7.72
C PHE A 91 -1.13 5.73 -9.10
N PRO A 92 -1.37 6.78 -9.91
CA PRO A 92 -0.71 6.94 -11.19
C PRO A 92 0.78 7.29 -11.00
N TYR A 93 1.65 6.52 -11.65
CA TYR A 93 3.08 6.82 -11.72
C TYR A 93 3.57 6.98 -13.16
N MET A 94 4.34 8.04 -13.37
CA MET A 94 5.12 8.32 -14.57
C MET A 94 6.50 8.81 -14.14
N ALA A 95 7.54 8.17 -14.67
CA ALA A 95 8.91 8.51 -14.32
C ALA A 95 9.22 9.98 -14.64
N TYR A 96 9.96 10.65 -13.75
CA TYR A 96 10.37 12.06 -13.83
C TYR A 96 9.21 13.07 -13.82
N SER A 97 7.99 12.65 -13.51
CA SER A 97 6.83 13.53 -13.42
C SER A 97 6.74 14.20 -12.05
N VAL A 98 6.67 15.54 -12.03
CA VAL A 98 6.44 16.31 -10.78
C VAL A 98 5.14 15.89 -10.10
N LEU A 99 4.08 15.62 -10.86
CA LEU A 99 2.81 15.15 -10.31
C LEU A 99 2.99 13.79 -9.62
N SER A 100 3.72 12.86 -10.23
CA SER A 100 4.00 11.55 -9.62
C SER A 100 4.82 11.69 -8.34
N GLN A 101 5.77 12.63 -8.26
CA GLN A 101 6.50 12.89 -7.03
C GLN A 101 5.59 13.39 -5.90
N ILE A 102 4.62 14.27 -6.21
CA ILE A 102 3.63 14.75 -5.24
C ILE A 102 2.75 13.59 -4.77
N VAL A 103 2.21 12.82 -5.71
CA VAL A 103 1.34 11.66 -5.44
C VAL A 103 2.06 10.62 -4.57
N VAL A 104 3.33 10.31 -4.88
CA VAL A 104 4.16 9.40 -4.09
C VAL A 104 4.33 9.92 -2.66
N ARG A 105 4.63 11.20 -2.45
CA ARG A 105 4.72 11.77 -1.09
C ARG A 105 3.41 11.66 -0.31
N ILE A 106 2.27 11.85 -0.98
CA ILE A 106 0.95 11.65 -0.37
C ILE A 106 0.75 10.17 0.00
N ALA A 107 1.03 9.24 -0.92
CA ALA A 107 0.97 7.80 -0.64
C ALA A 107 1.83 7.42 0.58
N TYR A 108 3.07 7.90 0.63
CA TYR A 108 3.99 7.64 1.76
C TYR A 108 3.51 8.24 3.09
N THR A 109 2.73 9.31 3.06
CA THR A 109 2.11 9.88 4.26
C THR A 109 1.13 8.87 4.89
N TYR A 110 0.32 8.19 4.06
CA TYR A 110 -0.57 7.14 4.55
C TYR A 110 0.17 5.89 5.01
N ILE A 111 1.21 5.48 4.28
CA ILE A 111 2.08 4.35 4.68
C ILE A 111 2.66 4.61 6.07
N ARG A 112 3.20 5.82 6.30
CA ARG A 112 3.77 6.19 7.59
C ARG A 112 2.72 6.20 8.70
N PHE A 113 1.55 6.77 8.43
CA PHE A 113 0.46 6.77 9.40
C PHE A 113 0.02 5.34 9.80
N LEU A 114 -0.14 4.45 8.81
CA LEU A 114 -0.51 3.05 9.04
C LEU A 114 0.58 2.27 9.76
N TYR A 115 1.84 2.56 9.45
CA TYR A 115 2.98 2.07 10.22
C TYR A 115 2.87 2.46 11.70
N ASP A 116 2.76 3.76 12.00
CA ASP A 116 2.84 4.29 13.36
C ASP A 116 1.65 3.81 14.23
N ASN A 117 0.47 3.63 13.62
CA ASN A 117 -0.75 3.32 14.35
C ASN A 117 -1.14 1.83 14.30
N GLY A 118 -0.66 1.09 13.30
CA GLY A 118 -1.11 -0.28 13.02
C GLY A 118 0.01 -1.31 12.88
N GLY A 119 1.28 -0.90 12.88
CA GLY A 119 2.42 -1.79 12.66
C GLY A 119 2.43 -2.39 11.25
N PHE A 120 1.92 -1.65 10.26
CA PHE A 120 1.92 -2.08 8.87
C PHE A 120 3.35 -2.04 8.30
N TRP A 121 3.66 -3.07 7.52
CA TRP A 121 4.83 -3.19 6.66
C TRP A 121 4.40 -2.96 5.21
N SER A 122 5.24 -2.29 4.43
CA SER A 122 5.00 -2.10 3.00
C SER A 122 5.78 -3.12 2.18
N PHE A 123 5.15 -3.61 1.11
CA PHE A 123 5.77 -4.34 0.03
C PHE A 123 5.47 -3.62 -1.28
N ASP A 124 6.52 -3.36 -2.05
CA ASP A 124 6.47 -2.79 -3.39
C ASP A 124 6.67 -3.92 -4.41
N PRO A 125 5.62 -4.35 -5.13
CA PRO A 125 5.72 -5.43 -6.11
C PRO A 125 6.60 -5.09 -7.32
N GLN A 126 6.61 -3.83 -7.76
CA GLN A 126 7.36 -3.38 -8.94
C GLN A 126 8.87 -3.36 -8.66
N LEU A 127 9.28 -3.00 -7.45
CA LEU A 127 10.69 -2.96 -7.02
C LEU A 127 11.14 -4.24 -6.30
N ASN A 128 10.19 -5.09 -5.90
CA ASN A 128 10.41 -6.25 -5.03
C ASN A 128 11.10 -5.86 -3.71
N VAL A 129 10.59 -4.80 -3.06
CA VAL A 129 11.15 -4.24 -1.82
C VAL A 129 10.16 -4.39 -0.67
N ILE A 130 10.65 -4.89 0.47
CA ILE A 130 9.93 -4.87 1.75
C ILE A 130 10.52 -3.74 2.60
N SER A 131 9.67 -2.91 3.21
CA SER A 131 10.11 -1.78 4.04
C SER A 131 9.26 -1.62 5.30
N TYR A 132 9.89 -1.10 6.36
CA TYR A 132 9.23 -0.74 7.62
C TYR A 132 9.79 0.56 8.18
N ALA A 133 8.92 1.52 8.50
CA ALA A 133 9.23 2.81 9.15
C ALA A 133 10.21 3.72 8.40
N ASP A 134 11.48 3.33 8.46
CA ASP A 134 12.70 4.15 8.41
C ASP A 134 13.70 3.57 7.40
N ASP A 135 13.35 2.48 6.68
CA ASP A 135 14.07 2.06 5.48
C ASP A 135 14.03 3.14 4.37
N PHE A 136 13.16 4.13 4.52
CA PHE A 136 13.07 5.32 3.68
C PHE A 136 14.09 6.38 4.11
N GLN A 137 15.39 6.13 3.92
CA GLN A 137 16.44 7.11 4.29
C GLN A 137 16.34 8.44 3.51
N SER A 138 15.60 8.49 2.40
CA SER A 138 14.79 9.65 2.03
C SER A 138 13.72 9.22 1.02
N ILE A 139 12.52 9.81 1.09
CA ILE A 139 11.49 9.62 0.04
C ILE A 139 12.05 10.01 -1.35
N ASP A 140 13.01 10.93 -1.37
CA ASP A 140 13.68 11.38 -2.59
C ASP A 140 14.53 10.27 -3.22
N ASP A 141 15.22 9.45 -2.41
CA ASP A 141 15.97 8.28 -2.89
C ASP A 141 15.04 7.21 -3.44
N THR A 142 13.88 7.00 -2.81
CA THR A 142 12.84 6.09 -3.31
C THR A 142 12.29 6.57 -4.65
N ILE A 143 11.97 7.86 -4.78
CA ILE A 143 11.54 8.46 -6.05
C ILE A 143 12.63 8.28 -7.12
N ALA A 144 13.90 8.54 -6.78
CA ALA A 144 15.01 8.37 -7.72
C ALA A 144 15.16 6.90 -8.17
N LEU A 145 14.97 5.94 -7.27
CA LEU A 145 14.98 4.52 -7.59
C LEU A 145 13.82 4.15 -8.52
N MET A 146 12.61 4.60 -8.21
CA MET A 146 11.43 4.41 -9.05
C MET A 146 11.66 5.02 -10.45
N ASP A 147 12.15 6.26 -10.53
CA ASP A 147 12.46 6.94 -11.81
C ASP A 147 13.52 6.22 -12.64
N ALA A 148 14.49 5.55 -12.01
CA ALA A 148 15.54 4.81 -12.69
C ALA A 148 15.05 3.46 -13.25
N ILE A 149 14.13 2.78 -12.54
CA ILE A 149 13.68 1.43 -12.87
C ILE A 149 12.45 1.47 -13.78
N MET A 150 11.51 2.37 -13.52
CA MET A 150 10.20 2.39 -14.18
C MET A 150 10.25 2.51 -15.71
N PRO A 151 11.13 3.32 -16.33
CA PRO A 151 11.25 3.36 -17.79
C PRO A 151 11.62 2.01 -18.40
N ARG A 152 12.41 1.18 -17.68
CA ARG A 152 12.84 -0.14 -18.16
C ARG A 152 11.71 -1.15 -18.13
N LEU A 153 10.90 -1.12 -17.07
CA LEU A 153 9.72 -1.99 -16.91
C LEU A 153 8.62 -1.71 -17.96
N LEU A 154 8.67 -0.56 -18.64
CA LEU A 154 7.72 -0.20 -19.70
C LEU A 154 8.23 -0.50 -21.12
N THR A 155 9.51 -0.86 -21.26
CA THR A 155 10.15 -1.13 -22.57
C THR A 155 10.38 -2.61 -22.87
N ASP A 156 10.16 -3.48 -21.88
CA ASP A 156 10.14 -4.94 -22.03
C ASP A 156 8.70 -5.45 -22.23
#